data_AF-M2Y2S0-F1
#
_entry.id   AF-M2Y2S0-F1
#
_cell.length_a   1.000
_cell.length_b   1.000
_cell.length_c   1.000
_cell.angle_alpha   90.00
_cell.angle_beta   90.00
_cell.angle_gamma   90.00
#
_symmetry.space_group_name_H-M   'P 1'
#
loop_
_entity.id
_entity.type
_entity.pdbx_description
1 polymer ?
#
loop_
_entity_poly.entity_id
_entity_poly.type
_entity_poly.pdbx_seq_one_letter_code
_entity_poly.pdbx_strand_id
1 'polypeptide(L)'
;MGRQQYLTRLAFGRSAFRDPEPSSLNEPKDEKNNSEYRQQYDSKGRPVNAATDAFNAQLREAQNEVLELVGVVERKDQSDRANETRRRSSREQRQALLAAENDNGEVLEYILLPISFLTHVWVESLLQRVQIGFYDASRSMWDIITHEWHSVRNARGNRRLAMLLPGLGDTIAHLAVRMPVILAAEQIVGRLQVHLLKRCKTRRSRERMCTAMTFGFQTVLAAVDVALLPMELYCSAQRLGLAPHLPLFPPLKFLLPWHGDSFHRFGWLPLLGLTSPAGLLLLHKVIHYDIDEERVPICSLFTPFRYAAITDHPTSSLLTALERPAIREDPLGWVLYQTWLIRTRFMQWSGW
;
A
#
# COMPACT_ATOMS: atom_id res chain seq x y z
N MET A 1 44.04 -29.20 -79.89
CA MET A 1 43.15 -30.25 -79.36
C MET A 1 43.21 -30.42 -77.83
N GLY A 2 44.28 -30.07 -77.11
CA GLY A 2 44.36 -30.30 -75.63
C GLY A 2 43.56 -29.37 -74.71
N ARG A 3 43.11 -28.19 -75.20
CA ARG A 3 42.42 -27.19 -74.35
C ARG A 3 40.98 -27.59 -73.99
N GLN A 4 40.31 -28.38 -74.83
CA GLN A 4 38.95 -28.85 -74.57
C GLN A 4 38.88 -29.82 -73.40
N GLN A 5 39.85 -30.74 -73.28
CA GLN A 5 39.92 -31.70 -72.18
C GLN A 5 40.15 -31.03 -70.82
N TYR A 6 40.89 -29.92 -70.81
CA TYR A 6 41.08 -29.11 -69.61
C TYR A 6 39.78 -28.44 -69.17
N LEU A 7 39.05 -27.84 -70.12
CA LEU A 7 37.78 -27.16 -69.84
C LEU A 7 36.69 -28.13 -69.36
N THR A 8 36.61 -29.34 -69.92
CA THR A 8 35.67 -30.36 -69.41
C THR A 8 36.01 -30.80 -68.00
N ARG A 9 37.28 -30.98 -67.64
CA ARG A 9 37.66 -31.33 -66.24
C ARG A 9 37.22 -30.25 -65.25
N LEU A 10 37.42 -28.99 -65.62
CA LEU A 10 37.01 -27.84 -64.81
C LEU A 10 35.48 -27.77 -64.65
N ALA A 11 34.73 -28.05 -65.72
CA ALA A 11 33.26 -28.09 -65.68
C ALA A 11 32.72 -29.22 -64.77
N PHE A 12 33.42 -30.36 -64.68
CA PHE A 12 33.08 -31.45 -63.78
C PHE A 12 33.69 -31.33 -62.37
N GLY A 13 34.28 -30.17 -62.03
CA GLY A 13 34.83 -29.89 -60.70
C GLY A 13 36.08 -30.72 -60.34
N ARG A 14 36.76 -31.31 -61.34
CA ARG A 14 37.95 -32.15 -61.12
C ARG A 14 39.23 -31.33 -61.31
N SER A 15 40.27 -31.71 -60.56
CA SER A 15 41.60 -31.08 -60.61
C SER A 15 42.21 -31.16 -62.01
N ALA A 16 42.78 -30.03 -62.47
CA ALA A 16 43.45 -29.88 -63.74
C ALA A 16 44.66 -30.81 -63.94
N PHE A 17 45.33 -31.21 -62.85
CA PHE A 17 46.61 -31.91 -62.86
C PHE A 17 46.51 -33.41 -62.60
N ARG A 18 45.31 -33.97 -62.57
CA ARG A 18 45.13 -35.42 -62.39
C ARG A 18 45.40 -36.14 -63.72
N ASP A 19 46.27 -37.14 -63.69
CA ASP A 19 46.59 -37.94 -64.88
C ASP A 19 45.37 -38.72 -65.37
N PRO A 20 45.19 -38.87 -66.70
CA PRO A 20 44.08 -39.63 -67.25
C PRO A 20 44.27 -41.11 -66.91
N GLU A 21 43.33 -41.70 -66.17
CA GLU A 21 43.27 -43.16 -66.05
C GLU A 21 42.96 -43.75 -67.44
N PRO A 22 43.66 -44.81 -67.87
CA PRO A 22 43.41 -45.43 -69.16
C PRO A 22 41.97 -45.95 -69.18
N SER A 23 41.18 -45.37 -70.06
CA SER A 23 39.80 -45.71 -70.33
C SER A 23 39.66 -47.21 -70.64
N SER A 24 39.20 -47.98 -69.66
CA SER A 24 38.48 -49.20 -69.94
C SER A 24 37.23 -48.80 -70.71
N LEU A 25 37.23 -49.17 -72.00
CA LEU A 25 36.06 -49.20 -72.86
C LEU A 25 35.00 -50.08 -72.21
N ASN A 26 34.17 -49.47 -71.36
CA ASN A 26 32.87 -50.00 -70.99
C ASN A 26 31.87 -48.94 -71.45
N GLU A 27 31.26 -49.24 -72.59
CA GLU A 27 29.99 -48.68 -73.02
C GLU A 27 29.07 -48.53 -71.80
N PRO A 28 28.35 -47.41 -71.64
CA PRO A 28 27.33 -47.35 -70.62
C PRO A 28 26.25 -48.37 -71.02
N LYS A 29 26.22 -49.50 -70.31
CA LYS A 29 25.03 -50.33 -70.21
C LYS A 29 23.92 -49.41 -69.72
N ASP A 30 22.98 -49.13 -70.61
CA ASP A 30 21.64 -48.66 -70.26
C ASP A 30 20.99 -49.70 -69.34
N GLU A 31 21.31 -49.65 -68.05
CA GLU A 31 20.48 -50.26 -67.03
C GLU A 31 19.22 -49.42 -66.91
N LYS A 32 18.24 -49.82 -67.73
CA LYS A 32 16.82 -49.53 -67.60
C LYS A 32 16.31 -49.95 -66.22
N ASN A 33 16.59 -49.15 -65.19
CA ASN A 33 15.69 -49.02 -64.06
C ASN A 33 14.78 -47.82 -64.36
N ASN A 34 13.64 -48.15 -64.96
CA ASN A 34 12.62 -47.24 -65.45
C ASN A 34 11.75 -46.71 -64.29
N SER A 35 12.38 -46.12 -63.28
CA SER A 35 11.70 -45.21 -62.36
C SER A 35 11.86 -43.81 -62.93
N GLU A 36 10.77 -43.21 -63.42
CA GLU A 36 10.74 -41.84 -63.94
C GLU A 36 11.55 -40.87 -63.05
N TYR A 37 12.78 -40.55 -63.43
CA TYR A 37 13.59 -39.53 -62.75
C TYR A 37 13.07 -38.16 -63.17
N ARG A 38 11.89 -37.78 -62.65
CA ARG A 38 11.33 -36.43 -62.82
C ARG A 38 12.06 -35.48 -61.88
N GLN A 39 12.88 -34.62 -62.44
CA GLN A 39 13.53 -33.52 -61.73
C GLN A 39 12.45 -32.61 -61.12
N GLN A 40 12.38 -32.56 -59.79
CA GLN A 40 11.42 -31.73 -59.07
C GLN A 40 12.00 -30.33 -58.89
N TYR A 41 11.13 -29.31 -58.91
CA TYR A 41 11.54 -27.92 -58.72
C TYR A 41 10.73 -27.29 -57.59
N ASP A 42 11.37 -26.44 -56.78
CA ASP A 42 10.70 -25.61 -55.77
C ASP A 42 9.79 -24.56 -56.45
N SER A 43 8.88 -23.96 -55.68
CA SER A 43 8.07 -22.77 -55.99
C SER A 43 8.85 -21.61 -56.64
N LYS A 44 10.18 -21.56 -56.45
CA LYS A 44 11.10 -20.58 -57.06
C LYS A 44 11.84 -21.09 -58.30
N GLY A 45 11.46 -22.24 -58.84
CA GLY A 45 12.03 -22.85 -60.05
C GLY A 45 13.44 -23.44 -59.86
N ARG A 46 13.85 -23.73 -58.63
CA ARG A 46 15.16 -24.34 -58.34
C ARG A 46 15.04 -25.86 -58.29
N PRO A 47 15.96 -26.64 -58.88
CA PRO A 47 15.89 -28.09 -58.82
C PRO A 47 16.09 -28.56 -57.37
N VAL A 48 15.21 -29.42 -56.89
CA VAL A 48 15.20 -29.97 -55.53
C VAL A 48 15.16 -31.49 -55.61
N ASN A 49 15.98 -32.14 -54.79
CA ASN A 49 15.93 -33.58 -54.59
C ASN A 49 15.44 -33.88 -53.17
N ALA A 50 14.16 -34.25 -53.06
CA ALA A 50 13.53 -34.55 -51.78
C ALA A 50 14.26 -35.65 -50.98
N ALA A 51 14.86 -36.64 -51.65
CA ALA A 51 15.60 -37.70 -50.97
C ALA A 51 16.90 -37.17 -50.35
N THR A 52 17.61 -36.29 -51.05
CA THR A 52 18.83 -35.66 -50.54
C THR A 52 18.53 -34.68 -49.43
N ASP A 53 17.43 -33.94 -49.51
CA ASP A 53 17.01 -33.01 -48.46
C ASP A 53 16.56 -33.75 -47.19
N ALA A 54 15.84 -34.86 -47.34
CA ALA A 54 15.48 -35.73 -46.22
C ALA A 54 16.73 -36.31 -45.54
N PHE A 55 17.71 -36.79 -46.31
CA PHE A 55 18.98 -37.27 -45.79
C PHE A 55 19.78 -36.15 -45.08
N ASN A 56 19.85 -34.97 -45.69
CA ASN A 56 20.52 -33.82 -45.09
C ASN A 56 19.80 -33.34 -43.82
N ALA A 57 18.48 -33.46 -43.75
CA ALA A 57 17.70 -33.15 -42.55
C ALA A 57 18.04 -34.13 -41.42
N GLN A 58 18.07 -35.43 -41.70
CA GLN A 58 18.47 -36.45 -40.72
C GLN A 58 19.91 -36.28 -40.26
N LEU A 59 20.83 -35.92 -41.16
CA LEU A 59 22.23 -35.66 -40.79
C LEU A 59 22.35 -34.46 -39.85
N ARG A 60 21.59 -33.38 -40.10
CA ARG A 60 21.55 -32.22 -39.19
C ARG A 60 20.93 -32.57 -37.85
N GLU A 61 19.89 -33.39 -37.84
CA GLU A 61 19.25 -33.89 -36.62
C GLU A 61 20.24 -34.70 -35.77
N ALA A 62 20.94 -35.67 -36.37
CA ALA A 62 21.96 -36.46 -35.69
C ALA A 62 23.15 -35.62 -35.20
N GLN A 63 23.59 -34.62 -35.99
CA GLN A 63 24.65 -33.69 -35.56
C GLN A 63 24.20 -32.85 -34.37
N ASN A 64 22.96 -32.37 -34.37
CA ASN A 64 22.39 -31.63 -33.24
C ASN A 64 22.25 -32.52 -32.00
N GLU A 65 21.89 -33.79 -32.15
CA GLU A 65 21.81 -34.76 -31.05
C GLU A 65 23.19 -35.06 -30.44
N VAL A 66 24.23 -35.20 -31.26
CA VAL A 66 25.60 -35.35 -30.76
C VAL A 66 26.08 -34.09 -30.03
N LEU A 67 25.77 -32.90 -30.56
CA LEU A 67 26.10 -31.64 -29.88
C LEU A 67 25.32 -31.45 -28.57
N GLU A 68 24.09 -31.97 -28.49
CA GLU A 68 23.28 -32.06 -27.26
C GLU A 68 23.92 -33.01 -26.25
N LEU A 69 24.35 -34.21 -26.68
CA LEU A 69 24.99 -35.20 -25.82
C LEU A 69 26.33 -34.71 -25.24
N VAL A 70 27.12 -33.99 -26.04
CA VAL A 70 28.40 -33.38 -25.61
C VAL A 70 28.16 -32.15 -24.70
N GLY A 71 26.91 -31.68 -24.58
CA GLY A 71 26.53 -30.57 -23.71
C GLY A 71 26.86 -29.19 -24.29
N VAL A 72 27.12 -29.11 -25.60
CA VAL A 72 27.41 -27.84 -26.29
C VAL A 72 26.12 -27.09 -26.61
N VAL A 73 25.01 -27.80 -26.82
CA VAL A 73 23.70 -27.21 -27.13
C VAL A 73 22.64 -27.85 -26.23
N GLU A 74 22.17 -27.13 -25.22
CA GLU A 74 20.96 -27.53 -24.51
C GLU A 74 19.73 -27.16 -25.34
N ARG A 75 18.71 -28.04 -25.40
CA ARG A 75 17.40 -27.66 -25.95
C ARG A 75 16.87 -26.48 -25.17
N LYS A 76 16.83 -25.32 -25.82
CA LYS A 76 16.35 -24.05 -25.26
C LYS A 76 15.02 -24.20 -24.51
N ASP A 77 14.12 -25.04 -25.01
CA ASP A 77 12.81 -25.28 -24.37
C ASP A 77 12.91 -26.01 -23.01
N GLN A 78 13.90 -26.89 -22.82
CA GLN A 78 14.09 -27.60 -21.55
C GLN A 78 14.76 -26.70 -20.51
N SER A 79 15.79 -25.96 -20.91
CA SER A 79 16.46 -25.00 -20.03
C SER A 79 15.56 -23.82 -19.68
N ASP A 80 14.73 -23.34 -20.61
CA ASP A 80 13.73 -22.30 -20.35
C ASP A 80 12.65 -22.80 -19.37
N ARG A 81 12.17 -24.05 -19.51
CA ARG A 81 11.21 -24.66 -18.56
C ARG A 81 11.83 -24.86 -17.17
N ALA A 82 13.06 -25.34 -17.08
CA ALA A 82 13.77 -25.51 -15.81
C ALA A 82 14.07 -24.17 -15.13
N ASN A 83 14.41 -23.15 -15.91
CA ASN A 83 14.59 -21.80 -15.42
C ASN A 83 13.25 -21.18 -14.98
N GLU A 84 12.15 -21.47 -15.67
CA GLU A 84 10.82 -20.99 -15.29
C GLU A 84 10.33 -21.63 -13.99
N THR A 85 10.51 -22.94 -13.80
CA THR A 85 10.17 -23.61 -12.54
C THR A 85 11.02 -23.09 -11.38
N ARG A 86 12.32 -22.89 -11.59
CA ARG A 86 13.23 -22.28 -10.60
C ARG A 86 12.84 -20.83 -10.27
N ARG A 87 12.41 -20.05 -11.27
CA ARG A 87 11.91 -18.68 -11.06
C ARG A 87 10.60 -18.68 -10.29
N ARG A 88 9.70 -19.62 -10.56
CA ARG A 88 8.43 -19.76 -9.81
C ARG A 88 8.70 -20.13 -8.35
N SER A 89 9.53 -21.13 -8.08
CA SER A 89 9.86 -21.53 -6.71
C SER A 89 10.59 -20.41 -5.95
N SER A 90 11.49 -19.67 -6.59
CA SER A 90 12.15 -18.52 -5.98
C SER A 90 11.18 -17.36 -5.69
N ARG A 91 10.19 -17.13 -6.56
CA ARG A 91 9.12 -16.14 -6.31
C ARG A 91 8.22 -16.55 -5.16
N GLU A 92 7.83 -17.82 -5.10
CA GLU A 92 7.02 -18.38 -4.01
C GLU A 92 7.75 -18.27 -2.68
N GLN A 93 9.05 -18.61 -2.64
CA GLN A 93 9.90 -18.44 -1.45
C GLN A 93 9.99 -16.98 -1.02
N ARG A 94 10.18 -16.05 -1.96
CA ARG A 94 10.21 -14.62 -1.67
C ARG A 94 8.87 -14.11 -1.14
N GLN A 95 7.76 -14.56 -1.73
CA GLN A 95 6.42 -14.20 -1.26
C GLN A 95 6.15 -14.74 0.14
N ALA A 96 6.55 -15.98 0.43
CA ALA A 96 6.43 -16.57 1.76
C ALA A 96 7.28 -15.81 2.80
N LEU A 97 8.50 -15.42 2.43
CA LEU A 97 9.36 -14.61 3.31
C LEU A 97 8.77 -13.22 3.57
N LEU A 98 8.27 -12.54 2.53
CA LEU A 98 7.62 -11.23 2.68
C LEU A 98 6.34 -11.32 3.52
N ALA A 99 5.56 -12.39 3.36
CA ALA A 99 4.39 -12.62 4.21
C ALA A 99 4.80 -12.80 5.68
N ALA A 100 5.83 -13.62 5.95
CA ALA A 100 6.34 -13.81 7.30
C ALA A 100 6.95 -12.54 7.91
N GLU A 101 7.63 -11.72 7.11
CA GLU A 101 8.15 -10.41 7.54
C GLU A 101 7.01 -9.46 7.89
N ASN A 102 5.95 -9.41 7.06
CA ASN A 102 4.77 -8.59 7.32
C ASN A 102 4.05 -9.02 8.61
N ASP A 103 3.85 -10.32 8.81
CA ASP A 103 3.21 -10.86 10.02
C ASP A 103 4.03 -10.51 11.28
N ASN A 104 5.36 -10.61 11.21
CA ASN A 104 6.24 -10.21 12.31
C ASN A 104 6.22 -8.69 12.56
N GLY A 105 6.14 -7.90 11.48
CA GLY A 105 5.98 -6.44 11.56
C GLY A 105 4.70 -6.05 12.27
N GLU A 106 3.58 -6.71 11.94
CA GLU A 106 2.28 -6.50 12.57
C GLU A 106 2.33 -6.81 14.07
N VAL A 107 2.97 -7.92 14.46
CA VAL A 107 3.18 -8.26 15.88
C VAL A 107 4.02 -7.21 16.61
N LEU A 108 5.10 -6.73 15.98
CA LEU A 108 5.96 -5.70 16.56
C LEU A 108 5.20 -4.38 16.74
N GLU A 109 4.36 -4.01 15.76
CA GLU A 109 3.50 -2.83 15.83
C GLU A 109 2.51 -2.93 17.00
N TYR A 110 1.86 -4.09 17.20
CA TYR A 110 0.97 -4.32 18.34
C TYR A 110 1.66 -4.21 19.70
N ILE A 111 2.98 -4.49 19.77
CA ILE A 111 3.77 -4.35 21.00
C ILE A 111 4.22 -2.90 21.19
N LEU A 112 4.67 -2.22 20.13
CA LEU A 112 5.16 -0.85 20.19
C LEU A 112 4.05 0.16 20.47
N LEU A 113 2.85 -0.06 19.92
CA LEU A 113 1.70 0.84 20.09
C LEU A 113 1.35 1.11 21.57
N PRO A 114 1.14 0.10 22.45
CA PRO A 114 0.87 0.35 23.86
C PRO A 114 2.08 0.91 24.60
N ILE A 115 3.32 0.54 24.24
CA ILE A 115 4.52 1.09 24.86
C ILE A 115 4.63 2.59 24.57
N SER A 116 4.48 2.98 23.31
CA SER A 116 4.46 4.37 22.87
C SER A 116 3.36 5.16 23.59
N PHE A 117 2.15 4.59 23.68
CA PHE A 117 1.06 5.20 24.43
C PHE A 117 1.42 5.43 25.90
N LEU A 118 1.90 4.40 26.60
CA LEU A 118 2.21 4.49 28.04
C LEU A 118 3.34 5.49 28.34
N THR A 119 4.32 5.63 27.45
CA THR A 119 5.43 6.58 27.63
C THR A 119 5.01 8.03 27.38
N HIS A 120 4.13 8.27 26.41
CA HIS A 120 3.74 9.64 26.02
C HIS A 120 2.60 10.21 26.86
N VAL A 121 1.66 9.39 27.36
CA VAL A 121 0.45 9.88 28.05
C VAL A 121 0.76 10.79 29.25
N TRP A 122 1.74 10.42 30.08
CA TRP A 122 2.10 11.25 31.23
C TRP A 122 2.74 12.57 30.79
N VAL A 123 3.67 12.50 29.81
CA VAL A 123 4.39 13.67 29.27
C VAL A 123 3.43 14.63 28.59
N GLU A 124 2.53 14.13 27.76
CA GLU A 124 1.48 14.93 27.11
C GLU A 124 0.56 15.58 28.13
N SER A 125 0.17 14.85 29.19
CA SER A 125 -0.67 15.43 30.24
C SER A 125 0.05 16.58 30.98
N LEU A 126 1.35 16.42 31.25
CA LEU A 126 2.16 17.45 31.87
C LEU A 126 2.28 18.67 30.94
N LEU A 127 2.57 18.43 29.66
CA LEU A 127 2.66 19.48 28.65
C LEU A 127 1.35 20.26 28.53
N GLN A 128 0.21 19.58 28.49
CA GLN A 128 -1.11 20.21 28.43
C GLN A 128 -1.38 21.07 29.67
N ARG A 129 -1.03 20.60 30.88
CA ARG A 129 -1.16 21.40 32.11
C ARG A 129 -0.27 22.65 32.09
N VAL A 130 0.95 22.54 31.56
CA VAL A 130 1.87 23.67 31.39
C VAL A 130 1.30 24.67 30.37
N GLN A 131 0.79 24.20 29.23
CA GLN A 131 0.23 25.06 28.17
C GLN A 131 -1.02 25.83 28.63
N ILE A 132 -1.85 25.24 29.48
CA ILE A 132 -3.02 25.91 30.06
C ILE A 132 -2.61 26.91 31.16
N GLY A 133 -1.34 26.91 31.58
CA GLY A 133 -0.87 27.79 32.65
C GLY A 133 -1.39 27.35 34.02
N PHE A 134 -1.58 26.04 34.22
CA PHE A 134 -2.03 25.51 35.51
C PHE A 134 -1.01 25.77 36.64
N TYR A 135 0.27 25.88 36.28
CA TYR A 135 1.35 26.20 37.20
C TYR A 135 1.65 27.70 37.17
N ASP A 136 1.95 28.26 38.34
CA ASP A 136 2.38 29.64 38.47
C ASP A 136 3.71 29.87 37.71
N ALA A 137 3.79 30.97 36.95
CA ALA A 137 4.93 31.30 36.10
C ALA A 137 6.23 31.56 36.88
N SER A 138 6.12 31.76 38.19
CA SER A 138 7.24 31.92 39.11
C SER A 138 8.02 30.62 39.37
N ARG A 139 7.46 29.44 39.06
CA ARG A 139 8.07 28.14 39.36
C ARG A 139 9.02 27.68 38.26
N SER A 140 10.15 27.09 38.65
CA SER A 140 11.04 26.44 37.69
C SER A 140 10.44 25.14 37.16
N MET A 141 10.78 24.74 35.93
CA MET A 141 10.36 23.46 35.35
C MET A 141 10.74 22.27 36.23
N TRP A 142 11.90 22.35 36.89
CA TRP A 142 12.36 21.31 37.82
C TRP A 142 11.45 21.19 39.04
N ASP A 143 11.00 22.31 39.61
CA ASP A 143 10.08 22.31 40.76
C ASP A 143 8.72 21.72 40.38
N ILE A 144 8.24 22.00 39.16
CA ILE A 144 6.99 21.43 38.63
C ILE A 144 7.12 19.90 38.49
N ILE A 145 8.18 19.42 37.83
CA ILE A 145 8.40 17.98 37.60
C ILE A 145 8.56 17.24 38.92
N THR A 146 9.38 17.76 39.84
CA THR A 146 9.61 17.12 41.14
C THR A 146 8.33 17.10 41.97
N HIS A 147 7.53 18.18 41.97
CA HIS A 147 6.25 18.23 42.68
C HIS A 147 5.26 17.18 42.16
N GLU A 148 5.08 17.08 40.84
CA GLU A 148 4.21 16.09 40.20
C GLU A 148 4.71 14.67 40.47
N TRP A 149 6.02 14.44 40.35
CA TRP A 149 6.62 13.13 40.62
C TRP A 149 6.46 12.71 42.08
N HIS A 150 6.63 13.64 43.02
CA HIS A 150 6.38 13.38 44.44
C HIS A 150 4.91 13.07 44.71
N SER A 151 3.97 13.77 44.06
CA SER A 151 2.53 13.49 44.14
C SER A 151 2.21 12.06 43.68
N VAL A 152 2.79 11.65 42.54
CA VAL A 152 2.64 10.29 42.00
C VAL A 152 3.28 9.24 42.92
N ARG A 153 4.48 9.50 43.45
CA ARG A 153 5.19 8.55 44.33
C ARG A 153 4.46 8.34 45.65
N ASN A 154 3.86 9.40 46.19
CA ASN A 154 3.15 9.37 47.47
C ASN A 154 1.73 8.79 47.34
N ALA A 155 1.19 8.71 46.12
CA ALA A 155 -0.09 8.06 45.87
C ALA A 155 -0.02 6.53 46.11
N ARG A 156 -1.05 5.97 46.75
CA ARG A 156 -1.16 4.53 47.02
C ARG A 156 -2.00 3.80 45.97
N GLY A 157 -1.54 2.60 45.59
CA GLY A 157 -2.30 1.63 44.81
C GLY A 157 -2.87 2.18 43.49
N ASN A 158 -4.16 1.96 43.26
CA ASN A 158 -4.87 2.33 42.03
C ASN A 158 -4.81 3.82 41.69
N ARG A 159 -4.69 4.69 42.70
CA ARG A 159 -4.57 6.13 42.49
C ARG A 159 -3.24 6.51 41.83
N ARG A 160 -2.17 5.78 42.15
CA ARG A 160 -0.86 5.98 41.51
C ARG A 160 -0.91 5.63 40.03
N LEU A 161 -1.56 4.51 39.68
CA LEU A 161 -1.75 4.12 38.29
C LEU A 161 -2.62 5.12 37.52
N ALA A 162 -3.71 5.59 38.12
CA ALA A 162 -4.59 6.59 37.50
C ALA A 162 -3.90 7.96 37.31
N MET A 163 -2.97 8.34 38.19
CA MET A 163 -2.16 9.56 38.04
C MET A 163 -1.04 9.41 37.02
N LEU A 164 -0.46 8.22 36.86
CA LEU A 164 0.53 7.93 35.82
C LEU A 164 -0.10 7.86 34.43
N LEU A 165 -1.35 7.40 34.35
CA LEU A 165 -2.06 7.16 33.09
C LEU A 165 -3.36 7.98 33.02
N PRO A 166 -3.29 9.32 33.07
CA PRO A 166 -4.48 10.15 32.99
C PRO A 166 -5.16 10.02 31.63
N GLY A 167 -6.47 9.77 31.65
CA GLY A 167 -7.25 9.56 30.42
C GLY A 167 -7.06 8.19 29.77
N LEU A 168 -6.56 7.18 30.51
CA LEU A 168 -6.59 5.77 30.09
C LEU A 168 -8.04 5.28 29.85
N GLY A 169 -9.03 5.87 30.51
CA GLY A 169 -10.44 5.52 30.31
C GLY A 169 -10.90 5.78 28.87
N ASP A 170 -10.48 6.92 28.30
CA ASP A 170 -10.79 7.29 26.93
C ASP A 170 -10.21 6.29 25.93
N THR A 171 -8.95 5.90 26.10
CA THR A 171 -8.30 4.95 25.18
C THR A 171 -8.85 3.54 25.31
N ILE A 172 -9.15 3.08 26.53
CA ILE A 172 -9.82 1.79 26.73
C ILE A 172 -11.21 1.81 26.08
N ALA A 173 -11.97 2.89 26.23
CA ALA A 173 -13.30 2.96 25.64
C ALA A 173 -13.28 3.08 24.13
N HIS A 174 -12.39 3.89 23.56
CA HIS A 174 -12.18 3.93 22.11
C HIS A 174 -11.71 2.56 21.61
N LEU A 175 -10.78 1.87 22.28
CA LEU A 175 -10.35 0.54 21.87
C LEU A 175 -11.50 -0.48 21.95
N ALA A 176 -12.26 -0.49 23.05
CA ALA A 176 -13.33 -1.45 23.29
C ALA A 176 -14.58 -1.23 22.43
N VAL A 177 -14.85 0.01 22.02
CA VAL A 177 -16.05 0.35 21.23
C VAL A 177 -15.70 0.55 19.76
N ARG A 178 -14.66 1.33 19.45
CA ARG A 178 -14.32 1.70 18.08
C ARG A 178 -13.75 0.52 17.29
N MET A 179 -12.82 -0.28 17.85
CA MET A 179 -12.22 -1.39 17.10
C MET A 179 -13.24 -2.46 16.70
N PRO A 180 -14.14 -2.94 17.58
CA PRO A 180 -15.18 -3.87 17.16
C PRO A 180 -16.13 -3.28 16.12
N VAL A 181 -16.46 -1.99 16.22
CA VAL A 181 -17.31 -1.32 15.21
C VAL A 181 -16.59 -1.22 13.87
N ILE A 182 -15.30 -0.89 13.83
CA ILE A 182 -14.49 -0.88 12.60
C ILE A 182 -14.50 -2.27 11.97
N LEU A 183 -14.15 -3.32 12.73
CA LEU A 183 -14.12 -4.69 12.24
C LEU A 183 -15.49 -5.16 11.73
N ALA A 184 -16.56 -4.86 12.46
CA ALA A 184 -17.92 -5.20 12.05
C ALA A 184 -18.31 -4.44 10.77
N ALA A 185 -18.01 -3.14 10.70
CA ALA A 185 -18.31 -2.30 9.55
C ALA A 185 -17.51 -2.75 8.31
N GLU A 186 -16.24 -3.11 8.44
CA GLU A 186 -15.42 -3.68 7.36
C GLU A 186 -15.98 -5.00 6.85
N GLN A 187 -16.36 -5.92 7.75
CA GLN A 187 -16.98 -7.19 7.34
C GLN A 187 -18.30 -6.97 6.61
N ILE A 188 -19.13 -6.04 7.09
CA ILE A 188 -20.41 -5.71 6.44
C ILE A 188 -20.16 -5.07 5.08
N VAL A 189 -19.29 -4.06 5.00
CA VAL A 189 -18.96 -3.37 3.74
C VAL A 189 -18.36 -4.34 2.73
N GLY A 190 -17.45 -5.21 3.13
CA GLY A 190 -16.85 -6.24 2.28
C GLY A 190 -17.90 -7.21 1.71
N ARG A 191 -18.80 -7.72 2.56
CA ARG A 191 -19.91 -8.61 2.11
C ARG A 191 -20.85 -7.88 1.17
N LEU A 192 -21.21 -6.64 1.50
CA LEU A 192 -22.11 -5.82 0.68
C LEU A 192 -21.43 -5.52 -0.67
N GLN A 193 -20.13 -5.21 -0.69
CA GLN A 193 -19.38 -4.92 -1.91
C GLN A 193 -19.36 -6.12 -2.85
N VAL A 194 -19.09 -7.33 -2.33
CA VAL A 194 -19.14 -8.56 -3.13
C VAL A 194 -20.55 -8.81 -3.67
N HIS A 195 -21.60 -8.57 -2.87
CA HIS A 195 -22.98 -8.72 -3.31
C HIS A 195 -23.36 -7.72 -4.41
N LEU A 196 -22.95 -6.46 -4.27
CA LEU A 196 -23.24 -5.40 -5.24
C LEU A 196 -22.46 -5.58 -6.55
N LEU A 197 -21.21 -6.03 -6.48
CA LEU A 197 -20.41 -6.36 -7.67
C LEU A 197 -21.07 -7.44 -8.53
N LYS A 198 -21.77 -8.39 -7.91
CA LYS A 198 -22.53 -9.44 -8.62
C LYS A 198 -23.84 -8.91 -9.23
N ARG A 199 -24.45 -7.88 -8.63
CA ARG A 199 -25.80 -7.40 -8.99
C ARG A 199 -25.78 -6.21 -9.97
N CYS A 200 -24.76 -5.35 -9.92
CA CYS A 200 -24.66 -4.16 -10.74
C CYS A 200 -23.84 -4.41 -12.02
N LYS A 201 -24.49 -4.35 -13.19
CA LYS A 201 -23.84 -4.55 -14.50
C LYS A 201 -23.15 -3.30 -15.05
N THR A 202 -23.61 -2.11 -14.69
CA THR A 202 -23.09 -0.83 -15.22
C THR A 202 -21.98 -0.24 -14.35
N ARG A 203 -20.85 0.11 -14.98
CA ARG A 203 -19.67 0.72 -14.33
C ARG A 203 -20.00 1.96 -13.49
N ARG A 204 -20.80 2.88 -14.02
CA ARG A 204 -21.19 4.12 -13.32
C ARG A 204 -22.00 3.86 -12.04
N SER A 205 -22.86 2.84 -12.03
CA SER A 205 -23.64 2.48 -10.83
C SER A 205 -22.75 1.84 -9.77
N ARG A 206 -21.77 1.02 -10.19
CA ARG A 206 -20.78 0.42 -9.30
C ARG A 206 -19.92 1.48 -8.61
N GLU A 207 -19.42 2.45 -9.38
CA GLU A 207 -18.63 3.57 -8.83
C GLU A 207 -19.45 4.36 -7.80
N ARG A 208 -20.69 4.78 -8.13
CA ARG A 208 -21.56 5.50 -7.17
C ARG A 208 -21.86 4.70 -5.90
N MET A 209 -22.08 3.40 -6.02
CA MET A 209 -22.38 2.54 -4.87
C MET A 209 -21.16 2.30 -4.01
N CYS A 210 -19.99 2.10 -4.60
CA CYS A 210 -18.72 2.06 -3.85
C CYS A 210 -18.53 3.36 -3.06
N THR A 211 -18.68 4.52 -3.70
CA THR A 211 -18.57 5.82 -3.01
C THR A 211 -19.60 5.96 -1.87
N ALA A 212 -20.86 5.56 -2.10
CA ALA A 212 -21.90 5.60 -1.08
C ALA A 212 -21.60 4.67 0.12
N MET A 213 -20.99 3.52 -0.12
CA MET A 213 -20.58 2.59 0.95
C MET A 213 -19.42 3.15 1.76
N THR A 214 -18.42 3.73 1.10
CA THR A 214 -17.32 4.42 1.79
C THR A 214 -17.86 5.57 2.64
N PHE A 215 -18.80 6.35 2.10
CA PHE A 215 -19.46 7.41 2.87
C PHE A 215 -20.23 6.88 4.07
N GLY A 216 -21.00 5.80 3.88
CA GLY A 216 -21.76 5.15 4.94
C GLY A 216 -20.86 4.60 6.05
N PHE A 217 -19.77 3.91 5.68
CA PHE A 217 -18.76 3.39 6.61
C PHE A 217 -18.24 4.53 7.49
N GLN A 218 -17.75 5.60 6.86
CA GLN A 218 -17.16 6.71 7.61
C GLN A 218 -18.18 7.49 8.45
N THR A 219 -19.44 7.60 8.00
CA THR A 219 -20.52 8.20 8.79
C THR A 219 -20.76 7.41 10.08
N VAL A 220 -20.68 6.08 10.02
CA VAL A 220 -20.80 5.21 11.20
C VAL A 220 -19.62 5.45 12.15
N LEU A 221 -18.39 5.54 11.65
CA LEU A 221 -17.22 5.83 12.48
C LEU A 221 -17.34 7.20 13.16
N ALA A 222 -17.69 8.24 12.40
CA ALA A 222 -17.89 9.59 12.94
C ALA A 222 -19.00 9.63 14.00
N ALA A 223 -20.08 8.86 13.82
CA ALA A 223 -21.15 8.74 14.80
C ALA A 223 -20.67 8.10 16.12
N VAL A 224 -19.80 7.08 16.05
CA VAL A 224 -19.17 6.50 17.23
C VAL A 224 -18.29 7.52 17.95
N ASP A 225 -17.50 8.29 17.21
CA ASP A 225 -16.64 9.32 17.79
C ASP A 225 -17.44 10.42 18.48
N VAL A 226 -18.53 10.86 17.86
CA VAL A 226 -19.50 11.79 18.45
C VAL A 226 -20.12 11.21 19.72
N ALA A 227 -20.44 9.92 19.74
CA ALA A 227 -20.99 9.25 20.92
C ALA A 227 -19.97 9.13 22.07
N LEU A 228 -18.67 9.07 21.76
CA LEU A 228 -17.58 8.98 22.74
C LEU A 228 -17.08 10.34 23.24
N LEU A 229 -17.50 11.47 22.65
CA LEU A 229 -17.14 12.84 23.08
C LEU A 229 -17.31 13.12 24.58
N PRO A 230 -18.39 12.69 25.26
CA PRO A 230 -18.52 12.92 26.70
C PRO A 230 -17.37 12.27 27.49
N MET A 231 -16.96 11.07 27.08
CA MET A 231 -15.88 10.36 27.74
C MET A 231 -14.52 11.01 27.48
N GLU A 232 -14.30 11.47 26.25
CA GLU A 232 -13.11 12.21 25.86
C GLU A 232 -12.98 13.54 26.61
N LEU A 233 -14.07 14.29 26.77
CA LEU A 233 -14.07 15.52 27.56
C LEU A 233 -13.71 15.24 29.02
N TYR A 234 -14.32 14.22 29.63
CA TYR A 234 -14.03 13.84 31.01
C TYR A 234 -12.56 13.44 31.18
N CYS A 235 -12.02 12.66 30.25
CA CYS A 235 -10.62 12.23 30.29
C CYS A 235 -9.65 13.39 30.02
N SER A 236 -10.01 14.32 29.14
CA SER A 236 -9.27 15.57 28.94
C SER A 236 -9.24 16.39 30.23
N ALA A 237 -10.37 16.52 30.93
CA ALA A 237 -10.41 17.16 32.24
C ALA A 237 -9.55 16.44 33.30
N GLN A 238 -9.44 15.11 33.23
CA GLN A 238 -8.52 14.33 34.09
C GLN A 238 -7.05 14.58 33.74
N ARG A 239 -6.69 14.66 32.45
CA ARG A 239 -5.32 15.00 32.00
C ARG A 239 -4.90 16.39 32.47
N LEU A 240 -5.84 17.32 32.50
CA LEU A 240 -5.62 18.67 32.98
C LEU A 240 -5.62 18.80 34.51
N GLY A 241 -5.98 17.75 35.25
CA GLY A 241 -6.11 17.80 36.71
C GLY A 241 -7.33 18.57 37.22
N LEU A 242 -8.28 18.92 36.34
CA LEU A 242 -9.54 19.59 36.68
C LEU A 242 -10.58 18.61 37.24
N ALA A 243 -10.54 17.35 36.77
CA ALA A 243 -11.38 16.26 37.26
C ALA A 243 -10.56 15.28 38.10
N PRO A 244 -11.16 14.59 39.08
CA PRO A 244 -10.45 13.59 39.87
C PRO A 244 -10.01 12.42 38.98
N HIS A 245 -8.80 11.90 39.23
CA HIS A 245 -8.25 10.75 38.48
C HIS A 245 -9.02 9.44 38.70
N LEU A 246 -9.85 9.36 39.73
CA LEU A 246 -10.74 8.23 40.00
C LEU A 246 -12.16 8.77 40.23
N PRO A 247 -13.20 8.15 39.64
CA PRO A 247 -13.21 6.96 38.77
C PRO A 247 -12.58 7.17 37.39
N LEU A 248 -12.14 6.08 36.73
CA LEU A 248 -11.51 6.14 35.40
C LEU A 248 -12.51 6.59 34.31
N PHE A 249 -13.77 6.21 34.47
CA PHE A 249 -14.85 6.56 33.56
C PHE A 249 -15.76 7.62 34.19
N PRO A 250 -16.39 8.48 33.37
CA PRO A 250 -17.39 9.41 33.86
C PRO A 250 -18.53 8.65 34.54
N PRO A 251 -19.16 9.24 35.58
CA PRO A 251 -20.36 8.66 36.16
C PRO A 251 -21.46 8.57 35.10
N LEU A 252 -22.29 7.52 35.13
CA LEU A 252 -23.37 7.33 34.15
C LEU A 252 -24.33 8.53 34.04
N LYS A 253 -24.46 9.30 35.13
CA LYS A 253 -25.22 10.56 35.16
C LYS A 253 -24.71 11.61 34.15
N PHE A 254 -23.42 11.59 33.85
CA PHE A 254 -22.79 12.49 32.89
C PHE A 254 -23.19 12.19 31.43
N LEU A 255 -23.52 10.92 31.15
CA LEU A 255 -23.92 10.43 29.83
C LEU A 255 -25.43 10.58 29.56
N LEU A 256 -26.25 10.72 30.60
CA LEU A 256 -27.71 10.76 30.47
C LEU A 256 -28.18 12.14 30.02
N PRO A 257 -28.85 12.30 28.86
CA PRO A 257 -29.17 13.61 28.28
C PRO A 257 -30.13 14.46 29.12
N TRP A 258 -30.93 13.81 29.96
CA TRP A 258 -31.94 14.44 30.81
C TRP A 258 -31.37 15.02 32.12
N HIS A 259 -30.18 14.58 32.55
CA HIS A 259 -29.60 14.99 33.83
C HIS A 259 -29.03 16.42 33.78
N GLY A 260 -29.10 17.14 34.90
CA GLY A 260 -28.60 18.52 35.03
C GLY A 260 -27.11 18.65 34.74
N ASP A 261 -26.33 17.71 35.29
CA ASP A 261 -24.86 17.68 35.14
C ASP A 261 -24.39 16.89 33.89
N SER A 262 -25.26 16.71 32.90
CA SER A 262 -24.93 15.94 31.71
C SER A 262 -24.09 16.74 30.73
N PHE A 263 -23.18 16.05 30.03
CA PHE A 263 -22.48 16.60 28.86
C PHE A 263 -23.46 17.20 27.84
N HIS A 264 -24.65 16.64 27.74
CA HIS A 264 -25.61 17.06 26.74
C HIS A 264 -26.12 18.49 26.92
N ARG A 265 -26.15 19.00 28.16
CA ARG A 265 -26.62 20.35 28.46
C ARG A 265 -25.59 21.44 28.24
N PHE A 266 -24.30 21.17 28.42
CA PHE A 266 -23.24 22.17 28.29
C PHE A 266 -22.33 21.94 27.09
N GLY A 267 -22.11 20.68 26.70
CA GLY A 267 -21.17 20.31 25.64
C GLY A 267 -21.66 20.70 24.26
N TRP A 268 -22.96 20.53 24.01
CA TRP A 268 -23.58 20.85 22.71
C TRP A 268 -24.10 22.28 22.62
N LEU A 269 -24.32 22.98 23.73
CA LEU A 269 -24.81 24.36 23.72
C LEU A 269 -23.64 25.37 23.73
N PRO A 270 -23.69 26.45 22.91
CA PRO A 270 -24.70 26.78 21.90
C PRO A 270 -24.43 26.00 20.59
N LEU A 271 -25.46 25.26 20.12
CA LEU A 271 -25.45 24.28 19.02
C LEU A 271 -24.96 24.77 17.63
N LEU A 272 -24.54 26.02 17.48
CA LEU A 272 -24.22 26.65 16.20
C LEU A 272 -22.97 27.56 16.23
N GLY A 273 -22.20 27.55 17.31
CA GLY A 273 -20.93 28.28 17.40
C GLY A 273 -19.73 27.34 17.43
N LEU A 274 -18.62 27.76 16.79
CA LEU A 274 -17.25 27.24 17.02
C LEU A 274 -16.80 27.35 18.50
N THR A 275 -17.65 27.88 19.38
CA THR A 275 -17.42 28.12 20.80
C THR A 275 -17.96 27.02 21.71
N SER A 276 -18.72 26.05 21.19
CA SER A 276 -19.19 24.92 22.01
C SER A 276 -18.02 23.95 22.32
N PRO A 277 -17.93 23.41 23.55
CA PRO A 277 -16.88 22.46 23.90
C PRO A 277 -16.87 21.22 23.00
N ALA A 278 -18.05 20.72 22.61
CA ALA A 278 -18.15 19.60 21.66
C ALA A 278 -17.67 20.00 20.26
N GLY A 279 -18.00 21.21 19.79
CA GLY A 279 -17.54 21.73 18.50
C GLY A 279 -16.02 21.93 18.46
N LEU A 280 -15.43 22.43 19.54
CA LEU A 280 -13.98 22.58 19.66
C LEU A 280 -13.26 21.24 19.74
N LEU A 281 -13.80 20.26 20.48
CA LEU A 281 -13.25 18.91 20.53
C LEU A 281 -13.36 18.20 19.18
N LEU A 282 -14.48 18.34 18.48
CA LEU A 282 -14.64 17.80 17.13
C LEU A 282 -13.71 18.47 16.13
N LEU A 283 -13.55 19.79 16.20
CA LEU A 283 -12.60 20.53 15.37
C LEU A 283 -11.16 20.09 15.67
N HIS A 284 -10.82 19.96 16.95
CA HIS A 284 -9.52 19.45 17.39
C HIS A 284 -9.30 18.03 16.86
N LYS A 285 -10.28 17.13 16.98
CA LYS A 285 -10.22 15.78 16.43
C LYS A 285 -10.04 15.80 14.91
N VAL A 286 -10.82 16.58 14.18
CA VAL A 286 -10.68 16.71 12.72
C VAL A 286 -9.27 17.16 12.34
N ILE A 287 -8.73 18.17 13.03
CA ILE A 287 -7.38 18.69 12.77
C ILE A 287 -6.30 17.68 13.17
N HIS A 288 -6.44 17.01 14.31
CA HIS A 288 -5.43 16.10 14.87
C HIS A 288 -5.41 14.75 14.15
N TYR A 289 -6.57 14.19 13.79
CA TYR A 289 -6.65 12.95 12.99
C TYR A 289 -6.12 13.13 11.56
N ASP A 290 -6.12 14.35 11.05
CA ASP A 290 -5.54 14.65 9.74
C ASP A 290 -4.01 14.84 9.79
N ILE A 291 -3.44 15.02 10.99
CA ILE A 291 -1.99 15.21 11.20
C ILE A 291 -1.30 13.89 11.56
N ASP A 292 -1.95 13.02 12.35
CA ASP A 292 -1.42 11.69 12.68
C ASP A 292 -1.72 10.70 11.55
N GLU A 293 -0.78 10.52 10.61
CA GLU A 293 -0.88 9.51 9.53
C GLU A 293 -1.05 8.06 10.06
N GLU A 294 -0.71 7.81 11.32
CA GLU A 294 -0.83 6.50 11.99
C GLU A 294 -2.25 6.16 12.48
N ARG A 295 -3.17 7.14 12.52
CA ARG A 295 -4.58 6.91 12.90
C ARG A 295 -5.47 7.17 11.70
N VAL A 296 -6.35 6.23 11.38
CA VAL A 296 -7.26 6.27 10.22
C VAL A 296 -7.83 7.68 10.00
N PRO A 297 -7.34 8.42 8.98
CA PRO A 297 -7.66 9.84 8.85
C PRO A 297 -9.07 10.00 8.30
N ILE A 298 -9.95 10.61 9.10
CA ILE A 298 -11.39 10.62 8.79
C ILE A 298 -11.67 11.54 7.59
N CYS A 299 -11.04 12.72 7.50
CA CYS A 299 -11.40 13.72 6.49
C CYS A 299 -10.65 13.60 5.17
N SER A 300 -9.36 13.25 5.21
CA SER A 300 -8.58 12.99 3.98
C SER A 300 -9.12 11.80 3.19
N LEU A 301 -9.87 10.87 3.81
CA LEU A 301 -10.52 9.76 3.09
C LEU A 301 -11.76 10.17 2.27
N PHE A 302 -12.40 11.30 2.61
CA PHE A 302 -13.59 11.79 1.89
C PHE A 302 -13.28 12.69 0.70
N THR A 303 -12.01 13.05 0.53
CA THR A 303 -11.58 14.10 -0.39
C THR A 303 -10.37 13.60 -1.17
N PRO A 304 -10.26 13.85 -2.48
CA PRO A 304 -9.01 13.65 -3.21
C PRO A 304 -7.88 14.55 -2.69
N PHE A 305 -8.20 15.57 -1.90
CA PHE A 305 -7.24 16.48 -1.29
C PHE A 305 -6.32 15.72 -0.31
N ARG A 306 -5.02 15.89 -0.50
CA ARG A 306 -3.97 15.37 0.38
C ARG A 306 -3.17 16.56 0.88
N TYR A 307 -2.90 16.60 2.18
CA TYR A 307 -2.01 17.60 2.75
C TYR A 307 -0.61 17.43 2.13
N ALA A 308 0.02 18.53 1.74
CA ALA A 308 1.44 18.52 1.42
C ALA A 308 2.24 18.21 2.70
N ALA A 309 3.32 17.44 2.57
CA ALA A 309 4.17 17.11 3.70
C ALA A 309 4.75 18.40 4.32
N ILE A 310 4.86 18.45 5.64
CA ILE A 310 5.33 19.64 6.39
C ILE A 310 6.77 20.04 5.98
N THR A 311 7.54 19.09 5.46
CA THR A 311 8.91 19.26 4.98
C THR A 311 9.00 19.92 3.61
N ASP A 312 7.90 19.99 2.86
CA ASP A 312 7.89 20.67 1.56
C ASP A 312 7.83 22.18 1.81
N HIS A 313 8.97 22.86 1.64
CA HIS A 313 9.02 24.31 1.75
C HIS A 313 7.92 24.95 0.89
N PRO A 314 7.18 25.94 1.42
CA PRO A 314 6.11 26.62 0.69
C PRO A 314 6.72 27.54 -0.37
N THR A 315 7.29 26.96 -1.40
CA THR A 315 7.65 27.67 -2.61
C THR A 315 6.35 28.03 -3.34
N SER A 316 6.31 29.23 -3.92
CA SER A 316 5.18 29.77 -4.67
C SER A 316 4.67 28.84 -5.78
N SER A 317 5.49 27.87 -6.22
CA SER A 317 5.17 26.80 -7.16
C SER A 317 4.31 25.67 -6.57
N LEU A 318 4.44 25.32 -5.29
CA LEU A 318 3.59 24.31 -4.64
C LEU A 318 2.18 24.85 -4.34
N LEU A 319 2.09 26.14 -4.00
CA LEU A 319 0.82 26.87 -3.85
C LEU A 319 -0.01 26.95 -5.14
N THR A 320 0.65 26.88 -6.30
CA THR A 320 0.00 26.85 -7.62
C THR A 320 -0.24 25.42 -8.12
N ALA A 321 0.49 24.43 -7.62
CA ALA A 321 0.35 23.03 -8.00
C ALA A 321 -0.77 22.28 -7.24
N LEU A 322 -1.13 22.71 -6.01
CA LEU A 322 -2.31 22.18 -5.34
C LEU A 322 -3.59 22.75 -5.98
N GLU A 323 -4.25 21.93 -6.80
CA GLU A 323 -5.57 22.25 -7.36
C GLU A 323 -6.54 22.58 -6.21
N ARG A 324 -7.03 23.82 -6.19
CA ARG A 324 -8.01 24.25 -5.19
C ARG A 324 -9.31 23.46 -5.40
N PRO A 325 -9.73 22.63 -4.43
CA PRO A 325 -10.99 21.90 -4.55
C PRO A 325 -12.16 22.89 -4.62
N ALA A 326 -13.04 22.72 -5.60
CA ALA A 326 -14.22 23.54 -5.75
C ALA A 326 -15.26 23.14 -4.70
N ILE A 327 -15.79 24.11 -3.95
CA ILE A 327 -16.75 23.85 -2.83
C ILE A 327 -17.99 23.05 -3.26
N ARG A 328 -18.35 23.13 -4.54
CA ARG A 328 -19.51 22.47 -5.13
C ARG A 328 -19.27 21.01 -5.49
N GLU A 329 -18.01 20.63 -5.68
CA GLU A 329 -17.58 19.29 -6.09
C GLU A 329 -16.99 18.53 -4.90
N ASP A 330 -16.25 19.23 -4.04
CA ASP A 330 -15.64 18.68 -2.85
C ASP A 330 -15.70 19.69 -1.68
N PRO A 331 -16.84 19.77 -0.96
CA PRO A 331 -17.01 20.71 0.15
C PRO A 331 -16.08 20.40 1.31
N LEU A 332 -15.78 19.12 1.57
CA LEU A 332 -14.87 18.71 2.63
C LEU A 332 -13.43 19.05 2.23
N GLY A 333 -13.01 18.78 1.00
CA GLY A 333 -11.67 19.13 0.53
C GLY A 333 -11.46 20.63 0.51
N TRP A 334 -12.51 21.40 0.23
CA TRP A 334 -12.48 22.86 0.38
C TRP A 334 -12.26 23.30 1.83
N VAL A 335 -12.93 22.68 2.80
CA VAL A 335 -12.70 22.96 4.23
C VAL A 335 -11.26 22.60 4.62
N LEU A 336 -10.76 21.43 4.20
CA LEU A 336 -9.37 20.99 4.45
C LEU A 336 -8.33 21.90 3.80
N TYR A 337 -8.64 22.40 2.60
CA TYR A 337 -7.82 23.40 1.92
C TYR A 337 -7.80 24.72 2.69
N GLN A 338 -8.94 25.17 3.24
CA GLN A 338 -8.98 26.36 4.08
C GLN A 338 -8.21 26.19 5.39
N THR A 339 -8.33 25.04 6.07
CA THR A 339 -7.58 24.76 7.30
C THR A 339 -6.08 24.71 7.03
N TRP A 340 -5.66 24.06 5.95
CA TRP A 340 -4.28 24.08 5.49
C TRP A 340 -3.80 25.51 5.19
N LEU A 341 -4.59 26.32 4.48
CA LEU A 341 -4.24 27.71 4.15
C LEU A 341 -4.05 28.57 5.41
N ILE A 342 -4.96 28.44 6.39
CA ILE A 342 -4.88 29.13 7.68
C ILE A 342 -3.61 28.73 8.41
N ARG A 343 -3.33 27.42 8.47
CA ARG A 343 -2.11 26.88 9.08
C ARG A 343 -0.85 27.41 8.41
N THR A 344 -0.75 27.36 7.08
CA THR A 344 0.42 27.81 6.34
C THR A 344 0.66 29.30 6.53
N ARG A 345 -0.40 30.12 6.53
CA ARG A 345 -0.31 31.55 6.84
C ARG A 345 0.13 31.81 8.28
N PHE A 346 -0.36 31.01 9.22
CA PHE A 346 0.06 31.09 10.61
C PHE A 346 1.54 30.74 10.78
N MET A 347 2.02 29.67 10.13
CA MET A 347 3.44 29.28 10.14
C MET A 347 4.32 30.39 9.54
N GLN A 348 3.96 30.91 8.37
CA GLN A 348 4.64 32.05 7.73
C GLN A 348 4.66 33.29 8.63
N TRP A 349 3.54 33.61 9.28
CA TRP A 349 3.44 34.73 10.21
C TRP A 349 4.31 34.52 11.46
N SER A 350 4.43 33.28 11.94
CA SER A 350 5.30 32.90 13.05
C SER A 350 6.79 32.80 12.68
N GLY A 351 7.15 33.05 11.41
CA GLY A 351 8.54 33.03 10.94
C GLY A 351 9.12 31.63 10.71
N TRP A 352 8.26 30.62 10.57
CA TRP A 352 8.63 29.24 10.26
C TRP A 352 8.64 28.95 8.75
#